data_AF-A0AAW1CSI3-F1
#
_entry.id   AF-A0AAW1CSI3-F1
#
_cell.length_a   1.000
_cell.length_b   1.000
_cell.length_c   1.000
_cell.angle_alpha   90.00
_cell.angle_beta   90.00
_cell.angle_gamma   90.00
#
_symmetry.space_group_name_H-M   'P 1'
#
loop_
_entity.id
_entity.type
_entity.pdbx_description
1 polymer ?
#
loop_
_entity_poly.entity_id
_entity_poly.type
_entity_poly.pdbx_seq_one_letter_code
_entity_poly.pdbx_strand_id
1 'polypeptide(L)'
;MSAKKTFLENQFEKYQKLWDELDEITLKDINYSRKQLELDLEHVRLWLRDQHHLPECRLTESDNFLTMYLTGCKGSLETVKRKLDAYYSLRGKSEIYRDRDPLDENYRKMSDLW
;
A
#
# COMPACT_ATOMS: atom_id res chain seq x y z
N MET A 1 -24.87 2.14 24.99
CA MET A 1 -24.06 1.72 23.81
C MET A 1 -24.29 2.57 22.55
N SER A 2 -25.24 3.53 22.54
CA SER A 2 -25.58 4.31 21.33
C SER A 2 -24.65 5.48 20.99
N ALA A 3 -24.12 6.22 21.98
CA ALA A 3 -23.40 7.48 21.72
C ALA A 3 -21.94 7.30 21.25
N LYS A 4 -21.25 6.21 21.64
CA LYS A 4 -19.88 5.92 21.19
C LYS A 4 -19.80 5.46 19.74
N LYS A 5 -20.85 4.77 19.27
CA LYS A 5 -20.97 4.30 17.88
C LYS A 5 -21.02 5.50 16.92
N THR A 6 -21.83 6.51 17.29
CA THR A 6 -21.97 7.77 16.54
C THR A 6 -20.69 8.60 16.51
N PHE A 7 -19.87 8.58 17.58
CA PHE A 7 -18.59 9.30 17.59
C PHE A 7 -17.57 8.71 16.61
N LEU A 8 -17.39 7.38 16.63
CA LEU A 8 -16.45 6.70 15.74
C LEU A 8 -16.89 6.77 14.28
N GLU A 9 -18.19 6.65 14.01
CA GLU A 9 -18.77 6.84 12.66
C GLU A 9 -18.47 8.26 12.13
N ASN A 10 -18.69 9.29 12.94
CA ASN A 10 -18.37 10.67 12.56
C ASN A 10 -16.86 10.90 12.34
N GLN A 11 -15.99 10.26 13.12
CA GLN A 11 -14.54 10.34 12.86
C GLN A 11 -14.19 9.63 11.54
N PHE A 12 -14.75 8.44 11.31
CA PHE A 12 -14.51 7.69 10.08
C PHE A 12 -14.93 8.48 8.84
N GLU A 13 -16.13 9.06 8.84
CA GLU A 13 -16.61 9.92 7.75
C GLU A 13 -15.69 11.13 7.52
N LYS A 14 -15.25 11.78 8.59
CA LYS A 14 -14.30 12.90 8.52
C LYS A 14 -12.97 12.47 7.87
N TYR A 15 -12.41 11.34 8.29
CA TYR A 15 -11.15 10.84 7.75
C TYR A 15 -11.31 10.37 6.30
N GLN A 16 -12.43 9.74 5.97
CA GLN A 16 -12.75 9.32 4.60
C GLN A 16 -12.77 10.53 3.67
N LYS A 17 -13.52 11.58 4.04
CA LYS A 17 -13.59 12.82 3.25
C LYS A 17 -12.22 13.47 3.08
N LEU A 18 -11.44 13.55 4.15
CA LEU A 18 -10.07 14.09 4.08
C LEU A 18 -9.19 13.26 3.13
N TRP A 19 -9.35 11.94 3.14
CA TRP A 19 -8.61 11.03 2.29
C TRP A 19 -8.98 11.23 0.82
N ASP A 20 -10.27 11.36 0.50
CA ASP A 20 -10.75 11.63 -0.86
C ASP A 20 -10.20 12.97 -1.41
N GLU A 21 -10.21 14.04 -0.59
CA GLU A 21 -9.65 15.34 -0.97
C GLU A 21 -8.14 15.27 -1.26
N LEU A 22 -7.37 14.55 -0.43
CA LEU A 22 -5.93 14.35 -0.62
C LEU A 22 -5.64 13.51 -1.87
N ASP A 23 -6.46 12.50 -2.15
CA ASP A 23 -6.35 11.65 -3.33
C ASP A 23 -6.52 12.48 -4.61
N GLU A 24 -7.52 13.35 -4.67
CA GLU A 24 -7.76 14.25 -5.81
C GLU A 24 -6.59 15.22 -6.04
N ILE A 25 -6.08 15.84 -4.97
CA ILE A 25 -4.92 16.74 -5.04
C ILE A 25 -3.70 15.98 -5.57
N THR A 26 -3.43 14.80 -5.00
CA THR A 26 -2.29 13.95 -5.38
C THR A 26 -2.35 13.61 -6.86
N LEU A 27 -3.50 13.13 -7.34
CA LEU A 27 -3.70 12.78 -8.75
C LEU A 27 -3.49 13.97 -9.69
N LYS A 28 -3.96 15.15 -9.31
CA LYS A 28 -3.77 16.38 -10.07
C LYS A 28 -2.29 16.77 -10.13
N ASP A 29 -1.58 16.73 -9.01
CA ASP A 29 -0.16 17.14 -8.92
C ASP A 29 0.77 16.27 -9.77
N ILE A 30 0.46 14.98 -9.90
CA ILE A 30 1.23 14.06 -10.74
C ILE A 30 0.68 13.95 -12.18
N ASN A 31 -0.32 14.74 -12.54
CA ASN A 31 -1.02 14.71 -13.83
C ASN A 31 -1.52 13.31 -14.21
N TYR A 32 -2.20 12.65 -13.27
CA TYR A 32 -2.69 11.28 -13.42
C TYR A 32 -4.19 11.21 -13.18
N SER A 33 -4.95 10.90 -14.23
CA SER A 33 -6.41 10.88 -14.13
C SER A 33 -6.93 9.64 -13.39
N ARG A 34 -8.06 9.76 -12.68
CA ARG A 34 -8.72 8.62 -12.02
C ARG A 34 -9.02 7.49 -13.01
N LYS A 35 -9.51 7.82 -14.20
CA LYS A 35 -9.77 6.83 -15.27
C LYS A 35 -8.50 6.06 -15.65
N GLN A 36 -7.37 6.74 -15.78
CA GLN A 36 -6.10 6.08 -16.09
C GLN A 36 -5.61 5.22 -14.93
N LEU A 37 -5.76 5.68 -13.69
CA LEU A 37 -5.44 4.90 -12.49
C LEU A 37 -6.23 3.59 -12.46
N GLU A 38 -7.54 3.62 -12.70
CA GLU A 38 -8.39 2.43 -12.74
C GLU A 38 -7.94 1.43 -13.82
N LEU A 39 -7.60 1.92 -15.01
CA LEU A 39 -7.07 1.08 -16.09
C LEU A 39 -5.71 0.45 -15.72
N ASP A 40 -4.83 1.23 -15.11
CA ASP A 40 -3.51 0.77 -14.73
C ASP A 40 -3.55 -0.21 -13.54
N LEU A 41 -4.50 -0.07 -12.63
CA LEU A 41 -4.77 -1.07 -11.59
C LEU A 41 -5.06 -2.44 -12.22
N GLU A 42 -5.90 -2.50 -13.25
CA GLU A 42 -6.16 -3.75 -13.97
C GLU A 42 -4.90 -4.28 -14.67
N HIS A 43 -4.13 -3.41 -15.33
CA HIS A 43 -2.86 -3.82 -15.95
C HIS A 43 -1.87 -4.41 -14.94
N VAL A 44 -1.77 -3.83 -13.74
CA VAL A 44 -0.91 -4.33 -12.66
C VAL A 44 -1.44 -5.67 -12.12
N ARG A 45 -2.76 -5.80 -11.89
CA ARG A 45 -3.36 -7.07 -11.44
C ARG A 45 -3.13 -8.20 -12.44
N LEU A 46 -3.35 -7.94 -13.72
CA LEU A 46 -3.09 -8.91 -14.78
C LEU A 46 -1.63 -9.33 -14.82
N TRP A 47 -0.71 -8.36 -14.78
CA TRP A 47 0.72 -8.66 -14.75
C TRP A 47 1.13 -9.49 -13.51
N LEU A 48 0.58 -9.19 -12.33
CA LEU A 48 0.84 -9.94 -11.09
C LEU A 48 0.38 -11.40 -11.19
N ARG A 49 -0.71 -11.70 -11.92
CA ARG A 49 -1.18 -13.08 -12.15
C ARG A 49 -0.10 -13.92 -12.85
N ASP A 50 0.55 -13.33 -13.85
CA ASP A 50 1.58 -14.00 -14.65
C ASP A 50 2.91 -14.18 -13.90
N GLN A 51 3.14 -13.47 -12.79
CA GLN A 51 4.39 -13.54 -12.04
C GLN A 51 4.40 -14.74 -11.07
N HIS A 52 4.55 -15.96 -11.60
CA HIS A 52 4.53 -17.20 -10.80
C HIS A 52 5.70 -17.34 -9.82
N HIS A 53 6.80 -16.60 -10.00
CA HIS A 53 7.96 -16.60 -9.09
C HIS A 53 7.73 -15.78 -7.82
N LEU A 54 6.67 -14.98 -7.78
CA LEU A 54 6.28 -14.16 -6.63
C LEU A 54 5.31 -14.91 -5.71
N PRO A 55 5.25 -14.58 -4.41
CA PRO A 55 4.38 -15.27 -3.44
C PRO A 55 2.89 -15.17 -3.81
N GLU A 56 2.08 -16.10 -3.31
CA GLU A 56 0.63 -16.15 -3.58
C GLU A 56 -0.13 -14.90 -3.11
N CYS A 57 0.32 -14.26 -2.03
CA CYS A 57 -0.31 -13.06 -1.49
C CYS A 57 -0.37 -11.89 -2.49
N ARG A 58 0.45 -11.91 -3.55
CA ARG A 58 0.41 -10.93 -4.64
C ARG A 58 -0.96 -10.85 -5.35
N LEU A 59 -1.76 -11.92 -5.29
CA LEU A 59 -3.08 -12.01 -5.94
C LEU A 59 -4.20 -11.44 -5.07
N THR A 60 -3.93 -11.22 -3.78
CA THR A 60 -4.90 -10.79 -2.78
C THR A 60 -4.59 -9.40 -2.23
N GLU A 61 -3.73 -8.64 -2.91
CA GLU A 61 -3.40 -7.29 -2.50
C GLU A 61 -4.61 -6.36 -2.63
N SER A 62 -4.71 -5.41 -1.71
CA SER A 62 -5.77 -4.41 -1.71
C SER A 62 -5.57 -3.35 -2.80
N ASP A 63 -6.67 -2.75 -3.23
CA ASP A 63 -6.65 -1.64 -4.21
C ASP A 63 -5.84 -0.45 -3.69
N ASN A 64 -5.91 -0.18 -2.39
CA ASN A 64 -5.13 0.88 -1.76
C ASN A 64 -3.62 0.60 -1.87
N PHE A 65 -3.21 -0.66 -1.71
CA PHE A 65 -1.81 -1.05 -1.86
C PHE A 65 -1.31 -0.78 -3.28
N LEU A 66 -2.03 -1.25 -4.30
CA LEU A 66 -1.63 -1.04 -5.70
C LEU A 66 -1.73 0.42 -6.12
N THR A 67 -2.74 1.15 -5.64
CA THR A 67 -2.92 2.58 -5.89
C THR A 67 -1.74 3.38 -5.36
N MET A 68 -1.27 3.08 -4.14
CA MET A 68 -0.09 3.72 -3.56
C MET A 68 1.17 3.53 -4.42
N TYR A 69 1.38 2.34 -5.01
CA TYR A 69 2.49 2.14 -5.94
C TYR A 69 2.31 2.97 -7.21
N LEU A 70 1.11 3.01 -7.78
CA LEU A 70 0.82 3.76 -9.01
C LEU A 70 0.98 5.27 -8.82
N THR A 71 0.41 5.84 -7.76
CA THR A 71 0.54 7.27 -7.45
C THR A 71 1.98 7.64 -7.07
N GLY A 72 2.65 6.81 -6.27
CA GLY A 72 4.07 6.99 -5.93
C GLY A 72 5.03 6.88 -7.12
N CYS A 73 4.61 6.19 -8.20
CA CYS A 73 5.37 6.07 -9.45
C CYS A 73 4.86 6.97 -10.57
N LYS A 74 3.96 7.92 -10.28
CA LYS A 74 3.37 8.85 -11.26
C LYS A 74 2.74 8.13 -12.48
N GLY A 75 2.09 6.98 -12.24
CA GLY A 75 1.47 6.15 -13.27
C GLY A 75 2.44 5.35 -14.16
N SER A 76 3.75 5.35 -13.87
CA SER A 76 4.72 4.56 -14.64
C SER A 76 4.58 3.07 -14.33
N LEU A 77 3.85 2.34 -15.18
CA LEU A 77 3.68 0.89 -15.06
C LEU A 77 5.00 0.12 -14.99
N GLU A 78 6.01 0.53 -15.76
CA GLU A 78 7.33 -0.11 -15.73
C GLU A 78 7.99 0.03 -14.36
N THR A 79 7.96 1.24 -13.78
CA THR A 79 8.53 1.51 -12.46
C THR A 79 7.77 0.78 -11.36
N VAL A 80 6.44 0.71 -11.47
CA VAL A 80 5.58 -0.06 -10.55
C VAL A 80 5.97 -1.54 -10.56
N LYS A 81 6.05 -2.15 -11.74
CA LYS A 81 6.43 -3.57 -11.90
C LYS A 81 7.80 -3.84 -11.27
N ARG A 82 8.79 -2.99 -11.54
CA ARG A 82 10.14 -3.10 -10.96
C ARG A 82 10.13 -2.99 -9.43
N LYS A 83 9.35 -2.05 -8.86
CA LYS A 83 9.26 -1.86 -7.41
C LYS A 83 8.47 -2.98 -6.72
N LEU A 84 7.43 -3.51 -7.34
CA LEU A 84 6.67 -4.64 -6.81
C LEU A 84 7.52 -5.92 -6.81
N ASP A 85 8.23 -6.20 -7.90
CA ASP A 85 9.15 -7.35 -7.96
C ASP A 85 10.24 -7.25 -6.88
N ALA A 86 10.85 -6.08 -6.73
CA ALA A 86 11.83 -5.81 -5.67
C ALA A 86 11.23 -5.96 -4.27
N TYR A 87 10.01 -5.45 -4.03
CA TYR A 87 9.33 -5.56 -2.75
C TYR A 87 9.16 -7.02 -2.33
N TYR A 88 8.59 -7.86 -3.19
CA TYR A 88 8.37 -9.27 -2.88
C TYR A 88 9.68 -10.06 -2.80
N SER A 89 10.63 -9.77 -3.69
CA SER A 89 11.95 -10.40 -3.66
C SER A 89 12.69 -10.12 -2.35
N LEU A 90 12.68 -8.88 -1.88
CA LEU A 90 13.35 -8.49 -0.64
C LEU A 90 12.60 -9.04 0.58
N ARG A 91 11.26 -8.95 0.60
CA ARG A 91 10.46 -9.40 1.74
C ARG A 91 10.55 -10.91 1.96
N GLY A 92 10.66 -11.69 0.89
CA GLY A 92 10.79 -13.15 0.97
C GLY A 92 12.20 -13.65 1.29
N LYS A 93 13.25 -12.89 0.94
CA LYS A 93 14.65 -13.37 1.03
C LYS A 93 15.47 -12.70 2.14
N SER A 94 15.13 -11.47 2.50
CA SER A 94 15.96 -10.66 3.40
C SER A 94 15.83 -11.08 4.86
N GLU A 95 16.97 -11.16 5.54
CA GLU A 95 17.08 -11.46 6.97
C GLU A 95 16.43 -10.39 7.84
N ILE A 96 16.45 -9.13 7.40
CA ILE A 96 15.85 -8.00 8.13
C ILE A 96 14.34 -8.14 8.34
N TYR A 97 13.70 -9.03 7.58
CA TYR A 97 12.26 -9.26 7.65
C TYR A 97 11.89 -10.58 8.33
N ARG A 98 12.89 -11.38 8.73
CA ARG A 98 12.72 -12.54 9.60
C ARG A 98 12.58 -12.05 11.06
N ASP A 99 11.86 -12.82 11.89
CA ASP A 99 11.75 -12.64 13.35
C ASP A 99 11.34 -11.21 13.79
N ARG A 100 10.10 -10.84 13.47
CA ARG A 100 9.48 -9.56 13.86
C ARG A 100 8.69 -9.65 15.17
N ASP A 101 9.27 -10.23 16.22
CA ASP A 101 8.61 -10.25 17.52
C ASP A 101 8.75 -8.86 18.17
N PRO A 102 7.67 -8.08 18.34
CA PRO A 102 7.73 -6.78 18.99
C PRO A 102 8.12 -6.87 20.49
N LEU A 103 8.05 -8.06 21.08
CA LEU A 103 8.47 -8.32 22.46
C LEU A 103 9.91 -8.83 22.57
N ASP A 104 10.60 -9.02 21.45
CA ASP A 104 12.01 -9.41 21.45
C ASP A 104 12.84 -8.43 22.28
N GLU A 105 13.69 -8.98 23.14
CA GLU A 105 14.46 -8.18 24.10
C GLU A 105 15.43 -7.21 23.41
N ASN A 106 15.98 -7.59 22.26
CA ASN A 106 16.86 -6.71 21.47
C ASN A 106 16.07 -5.57 20.84
N TYR A 107 14.85 -5.83 20.37
CA TYR A 107 13.98 -4.79 19.81
C TYR A 107 13.57 -3.77 20.88
N ARG A 108 13.17 -4.23 22.08
CA ARG A 108 12.82 -3.36 23.22
C ARG A 108 13.99 -2.51 23.70
N LYS A 109 15.18 -3.08 23.79
CA LYS A 109 16.40 -2.33 24.13
C LYS A 109 16.71 -1.24 23.12
N MET A 110 16.40 -1.46 21.84
CA MET A 110 16.61 -0.47 20.79
C MET A 110 15.57 0.67 20.89
N SER A 111 14.30 0.37 21.17
CA SER A 111 13.28 1.42 21.33
C SER A 111 13.51 2.34 22.53
N ASP A 112 14.10 1.83 23.61
CA ASP A 112 14.38 2.61 24.82
C ASP A 112 15.55 3.62 24.63
N LEU A 113 16.25 3.57 23.50
CA LEU A 113 17.38 4.46 23.17
C LEU A 113 16.98 5.71 22.36
N TRP A 114 15.70 5.90 22.02
CA TRP A 114 15.21 6.99 21.17
C TRP A 114 14.19 7.88 21.89
#